data_AF-A0A661G1X2-F1
#
_entry.id   AF-A0A661G1X2-F1
#
_cell.length_a   1.000
_cell.length_b   1.000
_cell.length_c   1.000
_cell.angle_alpha   90.00
_cell.angle_beta   90.00
_cell.angle_gamma   90.00
#
_symmetry.space_group_name_H-M   'P 1'
#
loop_
_entity.id
_entity.type
_entity.pdbx_description
1 polymer ?
#
loop_
_entity_poly.entity_id
_entity_poly.type
_entity_poly.pdbx_seq_one_letter_code
_entity_poly.pdbx_strand_id
1 'polypeptide(L)' 'DTGLPALDMPIPADEHHVHFGDGSSATELTLEPGEHTLQLLLGDHLHIPHDPAVYSVRITVTVE' A
#
# COMPACT_ATOMS: atom_id res chain seq x y z
N ASP A 1 7.85 5.12 -3.01
CA ASP A 1 6.68 5.33 -3.88
C ASP A 1 6.60 4.33 -5.02
N THR A 2 5.42 3.80 -5.28
CA THR A 2 5.14 2.95 -6.45
C THR A 2 3.70 3.12 -6.94
N GLY A 3 3.43 2.68 -8.17
CA GLY A 3 2.07 2.54 -8.70
C GLY A 3 1.31 1.37 -8.07
N LEU A 4 0.07 1.15 -8.50
CA LEU A 4 -0.60 -0.13 -8.18
C LEU A 4 0.18 -1.27 -8.86
N PRO A 5 0.41 -2.40 -8.15
CA PRO A 5 1.00 -3.59 -8.75
C PRO A 5 0.02 -4.26 -9.73
N ALA A 6 0.44 -5.37 -10.35
CA ALA A 6 -0.47 -6.22 -11.12
C ALA A 6 -1.61 -6.73 -10.21
N LEU A 7 -2.86 -6.59 -10.65
CA LEU A 7 -4.04 -6.87 -9.83
C LEU A 7 -4.45 -8.36 -9.81
N ASP A 8 -3.78 -9.18 -10.61
CA ASP A 8 -3.99 -10.62 -10.76
C ASP A 8 -2.85 -11.46 -10.18
N MET A 9 -1.89 -10.82 -9.50
CA MET A 9 -0.70 -11.44 -8.93
C MET A 9 -0.55 -11.06 -7.46
N PRO A 10 0.23 -11.83 -6.66
CA PRO A 10 0.56 -11.45 -5.30
C PRO A 10 1.25 -10.08 -5.25
N ILE A 11 0.85 -9.24 -4.29
CA ILE A 11 1.50 -7.96 -4.00
C ILE A 11 2.97 -8.22 -3.64
N PRO A 12 3.93 -7.52 -4.27
CA PRO A 12 5.35 -7.70 -3.96
C PRO A 12 5.68 -7.48 -2.48
N ALA A 13 6.64 -8.24 -1.96
CA ALA A 13 7.25 -8.00 -0.65
C ALA A 13 8.57 -7.26 -0.84
N ASP A 14 8.50 -5.94 -0.95
CA ASP A 14 9.65 -5.06 -1.15
C ASP A 14 9.51 -3.77 -0.32
N GLU A 15 10.52 -2.90 -0.38
CA GLU A 15 10.59 -1.66 0.41
C GLU A 15 9.47 -0.65 0.09
N HIS A 16 8.76 -0.80 -1.02
CA HIS A 16 7.68 0.09 -1.43
C HIS A 16 6.27 -0.45 -1.09
N HIS A 17 6.18 -1.68 -0.57
CA HIS A 17 4.91 -2.31 -0.18
C HIS A 17 4.96 -2.75 1.28
N VAL A 18 4.31 -1.97 2.14
CA VAL A 18 4.16 -2.32 3.56
C VAL A 18 2.92 -3.20 3.73
N HIS A 19 3.11 -4.43 4.24
CA HIS A 19 2.04 -5.41 4.41
C HIS A 19 1.42 -5.31 5.81
N PHE A 20 0.10 -5.15 5.86
CA PHE A 20 -0.69 -5.14 7.10
C PHE A 20 -1.64 -6.34 7.10
N GLY A 21 -1.67 -7.09 8.19
CA GLY A 21 -2.51 -8.29 8.32
C GLY A 21 -2.94 -8.62 9.76
N ASP A 22 -2.72 -7.69 10.68
CA ASP A 22 -2.98 -7.84 12.12
C ASP A 22 -4.37 -7.31 12.55
N GLY A 23 -5.13 -6.74 11.62
CA GLY A 23 -6.45 -6.16 11.87
C GLY A 23 -6.41 -4.75 12.49
N SER A 24 -5.25 -4.10 12.51
CA SER A 24 -5.10 -2.73 12.99
C SER A 24 -5.83 -1.73 12.09
N SER A 25 -6.46 -0.72 12.69
CA SER A 25 -7.18 0.35 11.96
C SER A 25 -6.29 1.55 11.61
N ALA A 26 -5.10 1.62 12.20
CA ALA A 26 -4.12 2.68 12.00
C ALA A 26 -2.70 2.12 12.12
N THR A 27 -1.74 2.83 11.54
CA THR A 27 -0.32 2.53 11.61
C THR A 27 0.47 3.83 11.64
N GLU A 28 1.70 3.77 12.14
CA GLU A 28 2.66 4.88 12.10
C GLU A 28 3.72 4.55 11.05
N LEU A 29 3.98 5.50 10.15
CA LEU A 29 4.99 5.37 9.11
C LEU A 29 6.05 6.46 9.30
N THR A 30 7.30 6.04 9.37
CA THR A 30 8.46 6.94 9.28
C THR A 30 8.84 7.06 7.81
N LEU A 31 8.94 8.29 7.33
CA LEU A 31 9.31 8.61 5.95
C LEU A 31 10.52 9.54 5.95
N GLU A 32 11.40 9.38 4.98
CA GLU A 32 12.52 10.30 4.77
C GLU A 32 12.02 11.69 4.30
N PRO A 33 12.77 12.78 4.52
CA PRO A 33 12.40 14.10 4.00
C PRO A 33 12.17 14.07 2.48
N GLY A 34 11.08 14.68 2.00
CA GLY A 34 10.70 14.69 0.60
C GLY A 34 9.19 14.58 0.34
N GLU A 35 8.81 14.51 -0.93
CA GLU A 35 7.44 14.25 -1.37
C GLU A 35 7.22 12.74 -1.52
N HIS A 36 6.12 12.23 -0.95
CA HIS A 36 5.73 10.83 -1.00
C HIS A 36 4.27 10.67 -1.39
N THR A 37 3.98 9.57 -2.08
CA THR A 37 2.62 9.17 -2.47
C THR A 37 2.22 7.89 -1.75
N LEU A 38 1.09 7.95 -1.05
CA LEU A 38 0.56 6.83 -0.27
C LEU A 38 -0.77 6.37 -0.85
N GLN A 39 -0.97 5.05 -0.87
CA GLN A 39 -2.19 4.41 -1.34
C GLN A 39 -2.37 3.05 -0.63
N LEU A 40 -3.57 2.78 -0.16
CA LEU A 40 -3.94 1.46 0.40
C LEU A 40 -4.51 0.58 -0.70
N LEU A 41 -4.13 -0.69 -0.70
CA LEU A 41 -4.64 -1.75 -1.58
C LEU A 41 -5.04 -2.96 -0.73
N LEU A 42 -6.26 -3.45 -0.89
CA LEU A 42 -6.75 -4.62 -0.15
C LEU A 42 -6.46 -5.90 -0.94
N GLY A 43 -5.57 -6.73 -0.40
CA GLY A 43 -5.33 -8.09 -0.85
C GLY A 43 -6.08 -9.13 -0.03
N ASP A 44 -6.25 -10.32 -0.59
CA ASP A 44 -6.78 -11.49 0.10
C ASP A 44 -5.70 -12.24 0.92
N HIS A 45 -6.03 -13.43 1.41
CA HIS A 45 -5.10 -14.28 2.17
C HIS A 45 -3.86 -14.77 1.38
N LEU A 46 -3.87 -14.68 0.04
CA LEU A 46 -2.73 -14.95 -0.83
C LEU A 46 -1.98 -13.66 -1.22
N HIS A 47 -2.35 -12.52 -0.63
CA HIS A 47 -1.89 -11.18 -0.99
C HIS A 47 -2.23 -10.81 -2.43
N ILE A 48 -3.24 -11.44 -3.02
CA ILE A 48 -3.72 -11.10 -4.36
C ILE A 48 -4.83 -10.05 -4.20
N PRO A 49 -4.77 -8.92 -4.94
CA PRO A 49 -5.87 -7.96 -4.93
C PRO A 49 -7.20 -8.62 -5.27
N HIS A 50 -8.29 -8.18 -4.63
CA HIS A 50 -9.63 -8.68 -4.95
C HIS A 50 -10.04 -8.37 -6.40
N ASP A 51 -11.05 -9.08 -6.91
CA ASP A 51 -11.73 -8.76 -8.18
C ASP A 51 -13.22 -8.45 -7.91
N PRO A 52 -13.67 -7.19 -8.04
CA PRO A 52 -12.89 -6.02 -8.43
C PRO A 52 -11.92 -5.55 -7.34
N ALA A 53 -10.81 -4.94 -7.75
CA ALA A 53 -9.80 -4.44 -6.83
C ALA A 53 -10.34 -3.32 -5.95
N VAL A 54 -9.98 -3.37 -4.67
CA VAL A 54 -10.37 -2.37 -3.67
C VAL A 54 -9.12 -1.61 -3.22
N TYR A 55 -9.06 -0.33 -3.54
CA TYR A 55 -7.95 0.55 -3.15
C TYR A 55 -8.47 1.93 -2.75
N SER A 56 -7.70 2.63 -1.93
CA SER A 56 -8.02 4.01 -1.53
C SER A 56 -7.72 4.98 -2.68
N VAL A 57 -8.24 6.20 -2.53
CA VAL A 57 -7.68 7.35 -3.25
C VAL A 57 -6.20 7.49 -2.89
N ARG A 58 -5.40 7.92 -3.86
CA ARG A 58 -4.00 8.27 -3.64
C ARG A 58 -3.93 9.62 -2.93
N ILE A 59 -3.03 9.73 -1.95
CA ILE A 59 -2.69 10.99 -1.30
C ILE A 59 -1.21 11.31 -1.51
N THR A 60 -0.87 12.60 -1.44
CA THR A 60 0.50 13.09 -1.46
C THR A 60 0.79 13.77 -0.13
N VAL A 61 1.95 13.46 0.46
CA VAL A 61 2.44 14.07 1.69
C VAL A 61 3.84 14.61 1.47
N THR A 62 4.17 15.72 2.12
CA THR A 62 5.52 16.30 2.14
C THR A 62 6.06 16.22 3.55
N VAL A 63 7.26 15.67 3.69
CA VAL A 63 7.98 15.48 4.96
C VAL A 63 9.18 16.41 4.96
N GLU A 64 9.36 17.18 6.04
CA GLU A 64 10.43 18.17 6.23
C GLU A 64 11.48 17.69 7.23
#